data_AF-A0A1F7CKH8-F1
#
_entry.id   AF-A0A1F7CKH8-F1
#
_cell.length_a   1.000
_cell.length_b   1.000
_cell.length_c   1.000
_cell.angle_alpha   90.00
_cell.angle_beta   90.00
_cell.angle_gamma   90.00
#
_symmetry.space_group_name_H-M   'P 1'
#
loop_
_entity.id
_entity.type
_entity.pdbx_description
1 polymer ?
#
loop_
_entity_poly.entity_id
_entity_poly.type
_entity_poly.pdbx_seq_one_letter_code
_entity_poly.pdbx_strand_id
1 'polypeptide(L)'
;MFKISSTEIALLVLFALTADLFSLLPIINVLVSLVVSPILYLYWKIKRVPAFPTVIAGTIELFPLISMLPAFTAGVLAVVLMDRMTHQKYR
;
A
#
# COMPACT_ATOMS: atom_id res chain seq x y z
N MET A 1 -4.61 -12.90 -15.19
CA MET A 1 -4.53 -12.19 -13.89
C MET A 1 -3.22 -12.60 -13.26
N PHE A 2 -2.26 -11.68 -13.10
CA PHE A 2 -0.94 -12.02 -12.56
C PHE A 2 -1.06 -12.13 -11.05
N LYS A 3 -1.02 -13.37 -10.55
CA LYS A 3 -1.12 -13.64 -9.12
C LYS A 3 0.11 -13.07 -8.41
N ILE A 4 -0.11 -12.27 -7.37
CA ILE A 4 0.98 -11.78 -6.53
C ILE A 4 1.53 -12.97 -5.74
N SER A 5 2.81 -13.28 -5.94
CA SER A 5 3.49 -14.37 -5.24
C SER A 5 3.67 -14.07 -3.76
N SER A 6 3.84 -15.11 -2.93
CA SER A 6 4.08 -14.92 -1.49
C SER A 6 5.35 -14.10 -1.21
N THR A 7 6.37 -14.24 -2.04
CA THR A 7 7.62 -13.47 -1.94
C THR A 7 7.40 -12.00 -2.29
N GLU A 8 6.61 -11.69 -3.32
CA GLU A 8 6.24 -10.32 -3.66
C GLU A 8 5.42 -9.66 -2.54
N ILE A 9 4.50 -10.40 -1.92
CA ILE A 9 3.73 -9.90 -0.76
C ILE A 9 4.68 -9.53 0.38
N ALA A 10 5.63 -10.41 0.72
CA ALA A 10 6.59 -10.13 1.80
C ALA A 10 7.42 -8.87 1.50
N LEU A 11 7.88 -8.71 0.25
CA LEU A 11 8.62 -7.52 -0.17
C LEU A 11 7.77 -6.24 -0.13
N LEU A 12 6.51 -6.31 -0.58
CA LEU A 12 5.59 -5.17 -0.57
C LEU A 12 5.23 -4.75 0.85
N VAL A 13 5.01 -5.70 1.74
CA VAL A 13 4.73 -5.45 3.16
C VAL A 13 5.97 -4.86 3.85
N LEU A 14 7.16 -5.39 3.57
CA LEU A 14 8.41 -4.85 4.12
C LEU A 14 8.66 -3.41 3.63
N PHE A 15 8.45 -3.15 2.34
CA PHE A 15 8.55 -1.81 1.76
C PHE A 15 7.54 -0.84 2.40
N ALA A 16 6.29 -1.26 2.56
CA ALA A 16 5.25 -0.44 3.19
C ALA A 16 5.57 -0.15 4.67
N LEU A 17 6.08 -1.13 5.41
CA LEU A 17 6.55 -0.95 6.79
C LEU A 17 7.69 0.06 6.88
N THR A 18 8.65 0.01 5.95
CA THR A 18 9.72 1.01 5.92
C THR A 18 9.19 2.40 5.62
N ALA A 19 8.22 2.53 4.69
CA ALA A 19 7.58 3.80 4.40
C ALA A 19 6.84 4.37 5.62
N ASP A 20 6.08 3.52 6.33
CA ASP A 20 5.38 3.89 7.56
C ASP A 20 6.35 4.30 8.68
N LEU A 21 7.55 3.72 8.73
CA LEU A 21 8.57 4.12 9.70
C LEU A 21 9.13 5.52 9.41
N PHE A 22 9.31 5.85 8.13
CA PHE A 22 9.75 7.19 7.71
C PHE A 22 8.65 8.24 7.86
N SER A 23 7.37 7.88 7.75
CA SER A 23 6.24 8.79 7.93
C SER A 23 5.97 9.17 9.39
N LEU A 24 6.64 8.55 10.36
CA LEU A 24 6.62 9.00 11.78
C LEU A 24 7.13 10.44 11.96
N LEU A 25 7.94 10.93 11.03
CA LEU A 25 8.41 12.31 11.02
C LEU A 25 7.47 13.16 10.15
N PRO A 26 6.71 14.14 10.70
CA PRO A 26 5.64 14.84 9.99
C PRO A 26 6.06 15.50 8.66
N ILE A 27 7.28 16.05 8.62
CA ILE A 27 7.84 16.70 7.43
C ILE A 27 8.18 15.66 6.35
N ILE A 28 8.69 14.50 6.76
CA ILE A 28 9.08 13.41 5.86
C ILE A 28 7.84 12.68 5.36
N ASN A 29 6.78 12.62 6.17
CA ASN A 29 5.54 11.94 5.80
C ASN A 29 4.96 12.41 4.47
N VAL A 30 4.81 13.73 4.30
CA VAL A 30 4.24 14.28 3.06
C VAL A 30 5.08 13.87 1.83
N LEU A 31 6.41 13.87 1.96
CA LEU A 31 7.32 13.44 0.90
C LEU A 31 7.21 11.94 0.62
N VAL A 32 7.18 11.12 1.68
CA VAL A 32 7.00 9.67 1.58
C VAL A 32 5.67 9.36 0.90
N SER A 33 4.58 10.02 1.30
CA SER A 33 3.27 9.82 0.69
C SER A 33 3.21 10.22 -0.78
N LEU A 34 3.83 11.34 -1.15
CA LEU A 34 3.93 11.78 -2.54
C LEU A 34 4.72 10.82 -3.44
N VAL A 35 5.64 10.03 -2.88
CA VAL A 35 6.48 9.09 -3.64
C VAL A 35 5.89 7.67 -3.60
N VAL A 36 5.55 7.17 -2.42
CA VAL A 36 5.11 5.78 -2.20
C VAL A 36 3.73 5.53 -2.80
N SER A 37 2.80 6.49 -2.67
CA SER A 37 1.45 6.35 -3.21
C SER A 37 1.43 6.15 -4.74
N PRO A 38 2.09 6.98 -5.57
CA PRO A 38 2.11 6.75 -7.02
C PRO A 38 2.92 5.50 -7.41
N ILE A 39 3.99 5.15 -6.69
CA ILE A 39 4.74 3.90 -6.95
C ILE A 39 3.83 2.69 -6.75
N LEU A 40 3.14 2.60 -5.61
CA LEU A 40 2.21 1.50 -5.33
C LEU A 40 1.06 1.49 -6.35
N TYR A 41 0.47 2.65 -6.65
CA TYR A 41 -0.59 2.76 -7.66
C TYR A 41 -0.15 2.23 -9.03
N LEU A 42 1.03 2.61 -9.50
CA LEU A 42 1.60 2.12 -10.77
C LEU A 42 1.86 0.62 -10.72
N TYR A 43 2.43 0.12 -9.62
CA TYR A 43 2.68 -1.31 -9.43
C TYR A 43 1.38 -2.13 -9.51
N TRP A 44 0.34 -1.71 -8.81
CA TRP A 44 -0.97 -2.39 -8.84
C TRP A 44 -1.63 -2.31 -10.22
N LYS A 45 -1.51 -1.17 -10.90
CA LYS A 45 -2.02 -1.00 -12.27
C LYS A 45 -1.34 -1.97 -13.25
N ILE A 46 -0.02 -2.17 -13.13
CA ILE A 46 0.74 -3.14 -13.94
C ILE A 46 0.27 -4.57 -13.63
N LYS A 47 0.09 -4.90 -12.34
CA LYS A 47 -0.37 -6.22 -11.91
C LYS A 47 -1.86 -6.47 -12.16
N ARG A 48 -2.63 -5.43 -12.55
CA ARG A 48 -4.09 -5.43 -12.73
C ARG A 48 -4.86 -5.82 -11.46
N VAL A 49 -4.40 -5.31 -10.32
CA VAL A 49 -4.98 -5.54 -8.99
C VAL A 49 -5.64 -4.22 -8.52
N PRO A 50 -6.73 -4.25 -7.73
CA PRO A 50 -7.35 -3.03 -7.22
C PRO A 50 -6.36 -2.13 -6.48
N ALA A 51 -6.12 -0.93 -7.01
CA ALA A 51 -5.18 0.05 -6.43
C ALA A 51 -5.83 1.02 -5.42
N PHE A 52 -7.17 1.00 -5.31
CA PHE A 52 -7.95 1.93 -4.51
C PHE A 52 -7.54 2.00 -3.02
N PRO A 53 -7.26 0.87 -2.33
CA PRO A 53 -6.85 0.92 -0.92
C PRO A 53 -5.54 1.67 -0.68
N THR A 54 -4.57 1.59 -1.59
CA THR A 54 -3.30 2.32 -1.46
C THR A 54 -3.43 3.81 -1.76
N VAL A 55 -4.43 4.22 -2.55
CA VAL A 55 -4.72 5.65 -2.78
C VAL A 55 -5.33 6.27 -1.52
N ILE A 56 -6.24 5.54 -0.85
CA ILE A 56 -6.81 5.99 0.43
C ILE A 56 -5.72 6.08 1.50
N ALA A 57 -4.89 5.06 1.62
CA ALA A 57 -3.75 5.05 2.55
C ALA A 57 -2.84 6.28 2.35
N GLY A 58 -2.45 6.56 1.10
CA GLY A 58 -1.66 7.74 0.76
C GLY A 58 -2.35 9.06 1.11
N THR A 59 -3.66 9.15 0.91
CA THR A 59 -4.44 10.35 1.23
C THR A 59 -4.54 10.59 2.73
N ILE A 60 -4.66 9.53 3.53
CA ILE A 60 -4.69 9.61 5.01
C ILE A 60 -3.35 10.12 5.54
N GLU A 61 -2.24 9.70 4.94
CA GLU A 61 -0.88 10.13 5.30
C GLU A 61 -0.57 11.60 4.96
N LEU A 62 -1.42 12.27 4.18
CA LEU A 62 -1.30 13.73 3.98
C LEU A 62 -1.75 14.54 5.21
N PHE A 63 -2.43 13.90 6.16
CA PHE A 63 -2.88 14.54 7.39
C PHE A 63 -1.92 14.18 8.53
N PRO A 64 -1.02 15.09 8.95
CA PRO A 64 0.00 14.81 9.95
C PRO A 64 -0.55 14.46 11.34
N LEU A 65 -1.83 14.75 11.62
CA LEU A 65 -2.52 14.36 12.85
C LEU A 65 -2.95 12.89 12.88
N ILE A 66 -2.99 12.20 11.74
CA ILE A 66 -3.45 10.80 11.59
C ILE A 66 -2.26 9.86 11.32
N SER A 67 -1.05 10.40 11.10
CA SER A 67 0.14 9.66 10.66
C SER A 67 0.86 8.79 11.69
N MET A 68 0.21 8.52 12.82
CA MET A 68 0.70 7.51 13.76
C MET A 68 0.22 6.09 13.38
N LEU A 69 -0.69 5.98 12.42
CA LEU A 69 -1.19 4.70 11.92
C LEU A 69 -0.34 4.25 10.72
N PRO A 70 0.04 2.96 10.62
CA PRO A 70 0.79 2.42 9.49
C PRO A 70 -0.12 2.27 8.25
N ALA A 71 -0.48 3.40 7.63
CA ALA A 71 -1.51 3.44 6.62
C ALA A 71 -1.04 2.78 5.31
N PHE A 72 0.23 2.91 4.92
CA PHE A 72 0.75 2.23 3.73
C PHE A 72 0.68 0.72 3.89
N THR A 73 1.09 0.19 5.05
CA THR A 73 1.02 -1.25 5.32
C THR A 73 -0.42 -1.73 5.30
N ALA A 74 -1.36 -0.99 5.91
CA ALA A 74 -2.78 -1.32 5.87
C ALA A 74 -3.34 -1.31 4.44
N GLY A 75 -2.97 -0.32 3.62
CA GLY A 75 -3.35 -0.23 2.22
C GLY A 75 -2.83 -1.41 1.40
N VAL A 76 -1.56 -1.76 1.54
CA VAL A 76 -0.96 -2.92 0.85
C VAL A 76 -1.63 -4.23 1.27
N LEU A 77 -1.86 -4.44 2.57
CA LEU A 77 -2.56 -5.62 3.08
C LEU A 77 -3.99 -5.72 2.54
N ALA A 78 -4.72 -4.60 2.49
CA ALA A 78 -6.08 -4.57 1.93
C ALA A 78 -6.09 -4.98 0.45
N VAL A 79 -5.14 -4.50 -0.36
CA VAL A 79 -5.00 -4.91 -1.77
C VAL A 79 -4.71 -6.41 -1.87
N VAL A 80 -3.77 -6.92 -1.07
CA VAL A 80 -3.41 -8.35 -1.06
C VAL A 80 -4.58 -9.22 -0.64
N LEU A 81 -5.33 -8.84 0.38
CA LEU A 81 -6.52 -9.56 0.83
C LEU A 81 -7.63 -9.55 -0.24
N MET A 82 -7.88 -8.40 -0.88
CA MET A 82 -8.84 -8.28 -1.98
C MET A 82 -8.46 -9.16 -3.17
N ASP A 83 -7.18 -9.21 -3.55
CA ASP A 83 -6.69 -10.10 -4.61
C ASP A 83 -6.95 -11.58 -4.27
N ARG A 84 -6.62 -11.98 -3.03
CA ARG A 84 -6.81 -13.35 -2.54
C ARG A 84 -8.29 -13.76 -2.47
N MET A 85 -9.16 -12.87 -1.99
CA MET A 85 -10.62 -13.12 -1.93
C MET A 85 -11.26 -13.17 -3.32
N THR A 86 -10.86 -12.27 -4.23
CA THR A 86 -11.36 -12.25 -5.61
C THR A 86 -11.03 -13.56 -6.31
N HIS A 87 -9.84 -14.11 -6.08
CA HIS A 87 -9.43 -15.40 -6.63
C HIS A 87 -10.09 -16.62 -5.99
N GLN A 88 -10.51 -16.56 -4.71
CA GLN A 88 -11.28 -17.64 -4.09
C GLN A 88 -12.71 -17.72 -4.62
N LYS A 89 -13.29 -16.60 -5.07
CA LYS A 89 -14.67 -16.56 -5.60
C LYS A 89 -14.86 -17.20 -6.98
N TYR A 90 -13.77 -17.51 -7.69
CA TYR A 90 -13.80 -18.09 -9.04
C TYR A 90 -13.21 -19.52 -9.12
N ARG A 91 -13.13 -20.22 -7.97
CA ARG A 91 -12.90 -21.67 -7.90
C ARG A 91 -14.21 -22.37 -7.55
#